data_AF-A0A6A1UYU6-F1
#
_entry.id   AF-A0A6A1UYU6-F1
#
_cell.length_a   1.000
_cell.length_b   1.000
_cell.length_c   1.000
_cell.angle_alpha   90.00
_cell.angle_beta   90.00
_cell.angle_gamma   90.00
#
_symmetry.space_group_name_H-M   'P 1'
#
loop_
_entity.id
_entity.type
_entity.pdbx_description
1 polymer ?
#
loop_
_entity_poly.entity_id
_entity_poly.type
_entity_poly.pdbx_seq_one_letter_code
_entity_poly.pdbx_strand_id
1 'polypeptide(L)'
;MLYLDGCLSIQNIPEIECRMEYMESIYLQETAIKELPSSIGYLTQLRDLHLGGCKNLMQLPSSILQLQHLEVLSLENCSKLVKLSRNDQEKRQSILLSVVSTEECETPSASELPLLPSPTNPSLLDHGCSSTVFPKLENLSLKNCVLSASDFLVILNCFSTLESINLSGSKLVSLPTCIKRFVELKILILESCTQLREILELPPNIEEVYASECMSLESFPEVVKKYQYNKCELRALSWIDLSGCNKMHVNIGNHVTNPSLDEESSLKGLSGGIIIPGNRLPDWFNHRKESLNNDSREINIDVPLYLGKIRGIPFCAVIGPVVANPADWVPNIGVEIVGYGVQVVRFQLI
;
A
#
# COMPACT_ATOMS: atom_id res chain seq x y z
N MET A 1 20.18 -16.70 5.27
CA MET A 1 18.96 -16.37 6.05
C MET A 1 19.28 -16.49 7.53
N LEU A 2 18.83 -15.53 8.35
CA LEU A 2 18.88 -15.57 9.81
C LEU A 2 17.46 -15.42 10.36
N TYR A 3 17.04 -16.30 11.26
CA TYR A 3 15.70 -16.30 11.84
C TYR A 3 15.78 -16.30 13.37
N LEU A 4 15.32 -15.22 14.00
CA LEU A 4 15.34 -15.03 15.46
C LEU A 4 14.01 -14.48 15.98
N ASP A 5 12.92 -14.73 15.26
CA ASP A 5 11.59 -14.24 15.65
C ASP A 5 11.19 -14.72 17.04
N GLY A 6 10.50 -13.86 17.79
CA GLY A 6 10.02 -14.14 19.14
C GLY A 6 11.13 -14.30 20.20
N CYS A 7 12.40 -14.03 19.86
CA CYS A 7 13.52 -14.11 20.80
C CYS A 7 13.55 -12.88 21.72
N LEU A 8 12.65 -12.84 22.69
CA LEU A 8 12.45 -11.71 23.62
C LEU A 8 13.67 -11.37 24.50
N SER A 9 14.62 -12.30 24.66
CA SER A 9 15.86 -12.04 25.41
C SER A 9 16.92 -11.28 24.60
N ILE A 10 16.80 -11.25 23.27
CA ILE A 10 17.75 -10.55 22.39
C ILE A 10 17.44 -9.05 22.43
N GLN A 11 18.34 -8.31 23.09
CA GLN A 11 18.26 -6.85 23.18
C GLN A 11 19.19 -6.13 22.21
N ASN A 12 20.24 -6.81 21.74
CA ASN A 12 21.22 -6.29 20.80
C ASN A 12 21.65 -7.41 19.85
N ILE A 13 21.91 -7.06 18.59
CA ILE A 13 22.56 -7.94 17.62
C ILE A 13 24.05 -7.56 17.58
N PRO A 14 24.97 -8.54 17.63
CA PRO A 14 26.40 -8.25 17.59
C PRO A 14 26.80 -7.53 16.29
N GLU A 15 27.88 -6.76 16.35
CA GLU A 15 28.47 -6.17 15.15
C GLU A 15 28.96 -7.28 14.19
N ILE A 16 28.70 -7.08 12.91
CA ILE A 16 29.09 -7.94 11.80
C ILE A 16 30.52 -7.58 11.40
N GLU A 17 31.46 -8.50 11.61
CA GLU A 17 32.89 -8.24 11.44
C GLU A 17 33.35 -8.20 9.97
N CYS A 18 32.59 -8.79 9.05
CA CYS A 18 32.95 -8.90 7.64
C CYS A 18 31.75 -8.83 6.70
N ARG A 19 32.01 -8.51 5.43
CA ARG A 19 30.96 -8.50 4.40
C ARG A 19 30.37 -9.90 4.24
N MET A 20 29.05 -9.99 4.26
CA MET A 20 28.32 -11.25 4.09
C MET A 20 27.62 -11.26 2.73
N GLU A 21 28.20 -11.99 1.78
CA GLU A 21 27.76 -12.00 0.37
C GLU A 21 26.58 -12.95 0.09
N TYR A 22 26.11 -13.72 1.09
CA TYR A 22 25.05 -14.72 0.90
C TYR A 22 23.85 -14.54 1.84
N MET A 23 23.87 -13.50 2.67
CA MET A 23 22.78 -13.24 3.62
C MET A 23 21.68 -12.45 2.93
N GLU A 24 20.62 -13.14 2.47
CA GLU A 24 19.53 -12.51 1.73
C GLU A 24 18.33 -12.10 2.60
N SER A 25 18.10 -12.75 3.74
CA SER A 25 16.92 -12.48 4.56
C SER A 25 17.23 -12.52 6.06
N ILE A 26 16.71 -11.55 6.80
CA ILE A 26 16.79 -11.44 8.26
C ILE A 26 15.40 -11.27 8.85
N TYR A 27 15.06 -12.14 9.80
CA TYR A 27 13.81 -12.14 10.55
C TYR A 27 14.14 -11.93 12.03
N LEU A 28 13.70 -10.79 12.56
CA LEU A 28 13.92 -10.32 13.93
C LEU A 28 12.59 -9.90 14.58
N GLN A 29 11.46 -10.41 14.10
CA GLN A 29 10.15 -10.00 14.58
C GLN A 29 9.98 -10.34 16.06
N GLU A 30 9.22 -9.51 16.77
CA GLU A 30 8.89 -9.68 18.19
C GLU A 30 10.12 -9.86 19.10
N THR A 31 11.26 -9.27 18.74
CA THR A 31 12.46 -9.24 19.59
C THR A 31 12.49 -7.99 20.47
N ALA A 32 13.36 -7.99 21.50
CA ALA A 32 13.53 -6.86 22.40
C ALA A 32 14.61 -5.87 21.96
N ILE A 33 15.04 -5.93 20.68
CA ILE A 33 16.12 -5.11 20.15
C ILE A 33 15.81 -3.62 20.28
N LYS A 34 16.84 -2.84 20.62
CA LYS A 34 16.75 -1.38 20.74
C LYS A 34 17.29 -0.66 19.51
N GLU A 35 18.26 -1.28 18.86
CA GLU A 35 18.92 -0.82 17.64
C GLU A 35 19.47 -2.00 16.86
N LEU A 36 19.67 -1.81 15.55
CA LEU A 36 20.47 -2.70 14.72
C LEU A 36 21.95 -2.26 14.75
N PRO A 37 22.90 -3.19 14.57
CA PRO A 37 24.32 -2.89 14.57
C PRO A 37 24.66 -1.94 13.44
N SER A 38 25.65 -1.07 13.67
CA SER A 38 26.10 -0.10 12.67
C SER A 38 26.69 -0.78 11.43
N SER A 39 27.18 -2.00 11.57
CA SER A 39 27.65 -2.87 10.48
C SER A 39 26.55 -3.55 9.65
N ILE A 40 25.24 -3.30 9.87
CA ILE A 40 24.18 -3.91 9.05
C ILE A 40 24.39 -3.68 7.53
N GLY A 41 25.03 -2.56 7.15
CA GLY A 41 25.41 -2.27 5.77
C GLY A 41 26.42 -3.23 5.14
N TYR A 42 27.03 -4.14 5.91
CA TYR A 42 27.91 -5.21 5.40
C TYR A 42 27.13 -6.38 4.77
N LEU A 43 25.81 -6.41 4.95
CA LEU A 43 24.92 -7.40 4.34
C LEU A 43 24.51 -6.95 2.94
N THR A 44 25.47 -6.87 2.02
CA THR A 44 25.26 -6.23 0.71
C THR A 44 24.24 -6.94 -0.17
N GLN A 45 23.95 -8.21 0.07
CA GLN A 45 22.94 -9.00 -0.66
C GLN A 45 21.60 -9.12 0.07
N LEU A 46 21.37 -8.37 1.16
CA LEU A 46 20.12 -8.45 1.92
C LEU A 46 18.94 -7.93 1.07
N ARG A 47 17.94 -8.78 0.92
CA ARG A 47 16.67 -8.56 0.22
C ARG A 47 15.52 -8.33 1.20
N ASP A 48 15.45 -9.14 2.26
CA ASP A 48 14.34 -9.09 3.21
C ASP A 48 14.84 -8.71 4.61
N LEU A 49 14.27 -7.65 5.17
CA LEU A 49 14.49 -7.25 6.55
C LEU A 49 13.16 -7.10 7.29
N HIS A 50 12.89 -8.03 8.19
CA HIS A 50 11.69 -8.05 9.01
C HIS A 50 12.01 -7.72 10.47
N LEU A 51 11.41 -6.64 10.97
CA LEU A 51 11.60 -6.09 12.32
C LEU A 51 10.24 -5.88 13.02
N GLY A 52 9.18 -6.50 12.50
CA GLY A 52 7.82 -6.36 13.01
C GLY A 52 7.71 -6.70 14.50
N GLY A 53 7.03 -5.88 15.31
CA GLY A 53 6.84 -6.14 16.74
C GLY A 53 8.04 -5.79 17.63
N CYS A 54 9.11 -5.21 17.09
CA CYS A 54 10.25 -4.72 17.87
C CYS A 54 9.90 -3.44 18.64
N LYS A 55 9.12 -3.57 19.72
CA LYS A 55 8.54 -2.46 20.51
C LYS A 55 9.57 -1.54 21.18
N ASN A 56 10.83 -1.96 21.26
CA ASN A 56 11.92 -1.17 21.83
C ASN A 56 12.83 -0.52 20.79
N LEU A 57 12.63 -0.82 19.49
CA LEU A 57 13.41 -0.25 18.41
C LEU A 57 13.07 1.24 18.27
N MET A 58 14.07 2.10 18.47
CA MET A 58 13.86 3.56 18.47
C MET A 58 14.28 4.22 17.15
N GLN A 59 15.26 3.63 16.46
CA GLN A 59 15.85 4.14 15.22
C GLN A 59 16.53 3.00 14.45
N LEU A 60 16.74 3.18 13.15
CA LEU A 60 17.63 2.33 12.36
C LEU A 60 19.01 3.00 12.23
N PRO A 61 20.11 2.25 12.05
CA PRO A 61 21.42 2.83 11.79
C PRO A 61 21.48 3.47 10.39
N SER A 62 22.29 4.50 10.20
CA SER A 62 22.47 5.16 8.89
C SER A 62 23.03 4.25 7.80
N SER A 63 23.72 3.17 8.19
CA SER A 63 24.19 2.13 7.28
C SER A 63 23.08 1.29 6.65
N ILE A 64 21.83 1.37 7.14
CA ILE A 64 20.70 0.71 6.48
C ILE A 64 20.53 1.21 5.04
N LEU A 65 20.91 2.46 4.77
CA LEU A 65 20.88 3.08 3.44
C LEU A 65 21.89 2.45 2.46
N GLN A 66 22.79 1.57 2.94
CA GLN A 66 23.77 0.85 2.11
C GLN A 66 23.19 -0.46 1.55
N LEU A 67 22.01 -0.88 1.97
CA LEU A 67 21.36 -2.13 1.53
C LEU A 67 20.73 -1.96 0.15
N GLN A 68 21.57 -1.94 -0.90
CA GLN A 68 21.15 -1.67 -2.28
C GLN A 68 20.27 -2.77 -2.90
N HIS A 69 20.18 -3.94 -2.27
CA HIS A 69 19.40 -5.08 -2.74
C HIS A 69 18.10 -5.28 -1.96
N LEU A 70 17.78 -4.39 -1.02
CA LEU A 70 16.61 -4.53 -0.16
C LEU A 70 15.32 -4.41 -0.98
N GLU A 71 14.54 -5.47 -0.98
CA GLU A 71 13.27 -5.65 -1.69
C GLU A 71 12.09 -5.53 -0.72
N VAL A 72 12.25 -6.02 0.51
CA VAL A 72 11.21 -5.99 1.57
C VAL A 72 11.73 -5.38 2.86
N LEU A 73 11.03 -4.36 3.37
CA LEU A 73 11.26 -3.77 4.68
C LEU A 73 9.97 -3.76 5.51
N SER A 74 9.94 -4.55 6.59
CA SER A 74 8.82 -4.59 7.52
C SER A 74 9.20 -4.03 8.89
N LEU A 75 8.56 -2.93 9.29
CA LEU A 75 8.74 -2.25 10.59
C LEU A 75 7.44 -2.24 11.41
N GLU A 76 6.55 -3.20 11.13
CA GLU A 76 5.22 -3.25 11.74
C GLU A 76 5.27 -3.21 13.26
N ASN A 77 4.30 -2.58 13.91
CA ASN A 77 4.17 -2.54 15.37
C ASN A 77 5.43 -2.03 16.12
N CYS A 78 6.34 -1.31 15.45
CA CYS A 78 7.50 -0.66 16.07
C CYS A 78 7.09 0.66 16.72
N SER A 79 6.42 0.58 17.87
CA SER A 79 5.74 1.71 18.51
C SER A 79 6.64 2.82 19.06
N LYS A 80 7.94 2.55 19.24
CA LYS A 80 8.94 3.56 19.69
C LYS A 80 9.81 4.09 18.55
N LEU A 81 9.62 3.60 17.33
CA LEU A 81 10.40 4.06 16.18
C LEU A 81 9.98 5.49 15.87
N VAL A 82 10.92 6.43 15.98
CA VAL A 82 10.68 7.88 15.79
C VAL A 82 11.56 8.50 14.71
N LYS A 83 12.62 7.80 14.28
CA LYS A 83 13.52 8.25 13.20
C LYS A 83 13.93 7.07 12.32
N LEU A 84 14.16 7.38 11.05
CA LEU A 84 14.65 6.43 10.06
C LEU A 84 16.14 6.13 10.26
N SER A 85 16.98 7.17 10.40
CA SER A 85 18.40 7.00 10.69
C SER A 85 18.94 8.01 11.70
N ARG A 86 20.02 7.62 12.38
CA ARG A 86 20.86 8.55 13.16
C ARG A 86 21.67 9.41 12.19
N ASN A 87 21.15 10.57 11.82
CA ASN A 87 21.94 11.58 11.12
C ASN A 87 22.64 12.47 12.17
N ASP A 88 23.92 12.22 12.44
CA ASP A 88 24.78 13.21 13.10
C ASP A 88 25.10 14.42 12.17
N GLN A 89 24.42 14.49 11.01
CA GLN A 89 24.61 15.45 9.92
C GLN A 89 23.41 16.40 9.78
N GLU A 90 22.80 16.82 10.88
CA GLU A 90 21.71 17.84 10.91
C GLU A 90 22.11 19.18 10.24
N LYS A 91 23.39 19.40 9.91
CA LYS A 91 23.87 20.61 9.24
C LYS A 91 23.76 20.64 7.71
N ARG A 92 23.48 19.50 7.05
CA ARG A 92 23.43 19.42 5.56
C ARG A 92 22.04 19.10 5.00
N GLN A 93 21.13 18.52 5.80
CA GLN A 93 19.76 18.21 5.33
C GLN A 93 18.87 19.44 5.10
N SER A 94 19.25 20.62 5.61
CA SER A 94 18.56 21.89 5.30
C SER A 94 18.60 22.24 3.80
N ILE A 95 19.49 21.62 3.02
CA ILE A 95 19.62 21.88 1.57
C ILE A 95 18.66 21.00 0.74
N LEU A 96 18.29 19.80 1.20
CA LEU A 96 17.37 18.91 0.47
C LEU A 96 15.90 19.33 0.64
N LEU A 97 15.52 19.78 1.83
CA LEU A 97 14.17 20.31 2.11
C LEU A 97 13.87 21.62 1.36
N SER A 98 14.90 22.41 1.02
CA SER A 98 14.73 23.65 0.23
C SER A 98 14.55 23.40 -1.27
N VAL A 99 15.09 22.31 -1.83
CA VAL A 99 14.97 22.00 -3.27
C VAL A 99 13.59 21.42 -3.63
N VAL A 100 12.88 20.83 -2.67
CA VAL A 100 11.50 20.36 -2.87
C VAL A 100 10.48 21.50 -2.83
N SER A 101 10.87 22.70 -2.39
CA SER A 101 9.95 23.82 -2.12
C SER A 101 10.08 25.01 -3.06
N THR A 102 10.73 24.91 -4.22
CA THR A 102 10.78 26.01 -5.18
C THR A 102 10.35 25.58 -6.57
N GLU A 103 9.11 25.94 -6.86
CA GLU A 103 8.57 26.47 -8.12
C GLU A 103 8.85 25.74 -9.44
N GLU A 104 7.74 25.46 -10.12
CA GLU A 104 7.59 25.39 -11.56
C GLU A 104 8.59 26.30 -12.31
N CYS A 105 9.34 25.77 -13.28
CA CYS A 105 9.50 26.41 -14.59
C CYS A 105 10.40 25.60 -15.54
N GLU A 106 9.85 25.38 -16.73
CA GLU A 106 10.40 25.64 -18.06
C GLU A 106 11.89 25.36 -18.34
N THR A 107 12.09 24.61 -19.42
CA THR A 107 13.37 24.33 -20.10
C THR A 107 14.19 25.58 -20.40
N PRO A 108 15.53 25.49 -20.38
CA PRO A 108 16.27 26.04 -21.51
C PRO A 108 17.47 25.23 -22.02
N SER A 109 17.80 25.59 -23.25
CA SER A 109 18.84 25.14 -24.19
C SER A 109 20.30 25.24 -23.70
N ALA A 110 21.14 24.46 -24.37
CA ALA A 110 22.60 24.33 -24.27
C ALA A 110 23.39 25.66 -24.29
N SER A 111 24.44 25.74 -23.46
CA SER A 111 25.86 25.87 -23.87
C SER A 111 26.78 26.20 -22.69
N GLU A 112 27.99 25.61 -22.74
CA GLU A 112 29.26 25.97 -22.06
C GLU A 112 29.63 25.30 -20.71
N LEU A 113 30.71 24.52 -20.78
CA LEU A 113 31.57 24.04 -19.69
C LEU A 113 32.67 25.08 -19.38
N PRO A 114 33.27 25.06 -18.17
CA PRO A 114 34.70 24.73 -18.13
C PRO A 114 35.19 23.89 -16.93
N LEU A 115 35.96 22.84 -17.28
CA LEU A 115 37.24 22.33 -16.74
C LEU A 115 37.43 21.97 -15.24
N LEU A 116 37.86 20.71 -15.06
CA LEU A 116 38.30 19.97 -13.85
C LEU A 116 39.56 20.53 -13.15
N PRO A 117 39.80 20.06 -11.90
CA PRO A 117 41.04 19.30 -11.67
C PRO A 117 40.82 17.90 -11.08
N SER A 118 41.76 17.01 -11.41
CA SER A 118 41.86 15.57 -11.11
C SER A 118 42.55 15.26 -9.75
N PRO A 119 42.84 13.99 -9.39
CA PRO A 119 41.94 13.03 -8.76
C PRO A 119 42.48 12.57 -7.39
N THR A 120 41.68 12.57 -6.32
CA THR A 120 42.04 11.81 -5.12
C THR A 120 40.80 11.43 -4.30
N ASN A 121 40.67 10.13 -4.03
CA ASN A 121 39.69 9.40 -3.21
C ASN A 121 38.26 9.17 -3.78
N PRO A 122 37.76 7.92 -3.75
CA PRO A 122 36.38 7.59 -4.09
C PRO A 122 35.46 7.91 -2.91
N SER A 123 35.08 9.17 -2.76
CA SER A 123 34.05 9.60 -1.81
C SER A 123 32.88 10.23 -2.56
N LEU A 124 31.84 9.42 -2.78
CA LEU A 124 30.42 9.74 -2.75
C LEU A 124 30.05 11.23 -2.89
N LEU A 125 30.36 11.87 -4.01
CA LEU A 125 29.73 13.11 -4.47
C LEU A 125 30.00 13.20 -5.97
N ASP A 126 29.17 12.53 -6.76
CA ASP A 126 29.00 12.91 -8.17
C ASP A 126 27.62 13.55 -8.32
N HIS A 127 27.62 14.69 -8.99
CA HIS A 127 26.50 15.61 -9.13
C HIS A 127 25.58 15.13 -10.25
N GLY A 128 24.33 14.85 -9.92
CA GLY A 128 23.26 14.65 -10.89
C GLY A 128 22.44 13.39 -10.61
N CYS A 129 21.13 13.57 -10.60
CA CYS A 129 20.09 12.55 -10.54
C CYS A 129 19.71 11.99 -9.16
N SER A 130 18.39 11.83 -9.01
CA SER A 130 17.65 11.08 -8.00
C SER A 130 18.28 9.73 -7.64
N SER A 131 19.28 9.69 -6.76
CA SER A 131 19.69 8.42 -6.17
C SER A 131 18.59 7.98 -5.20
N THR A 132 17.83 6.99 -5.61
CA THR A 132 16.89 6.27 -4.75
C THR A 132 17.70 5.62 -3.63
N VAL A 133 17.33 5.83 -2.37
CA VAL A 133 18.06 5.27 -1.21
C VAL A 133 17.99 3.75 -1.23
N PHE A 134 16.82 3.21 -1.57
CA PHE A 134 16.60 1.80 -1.83
C PHE A 134 16.14 1.60 -3.28
N PRO A 135 17.06 1.27 -4.20
CA PRO A 135 16.77 1.18 -5.64
C PRO A 135 15.99 -0.08 -6.04
N LYS A 136 15.68 -0.96 -5.08
CA LYS A 136 14.95 -2.21 -5.30
C LYS A 136 13.80 -2.44 -4.33
N LEU A 137 13.48 -1.46 -3.48
CA LEU A 137 12.45 -1.67 -2.47
C LEU A 137 11.09 -1.74 -3.14
N GLU A 138 10.48 -2.92 -3.07
CA GLU A 138 9.17 -3.23 -3.65
C GLU A 138 8.09 -3.18 -2.57
N ASN A 139 8.40 -3.64 -1.36
CA ASN A 139 7.42 -3.78 -0.28
C ASN A 139 7.87 -3.05 0.99
N LEU A 140 7.00 -2.16 1.49
CA LEU A 140 7.23 -1.41 2.72
C LEU A 140 6.03 -1.51 3.65
N SER A 141 6.26 -1.96 4.88
CA SER A 141 5.22 -1.99 5.92
C SER A 141 5.60 -1.17 7.14
N LEU A 142 4.78 -0.17 7.47
CA LEU A 142 4.86 0.73 8.62
C LEU A 142 3.61 0.61 9.50
N LYS A 143 2.90 -0.53 9.44
CA LYS A 143 1.68 -0.77 10.20
C LYS A 143 1.89 -0.45 11.68
N ASN A 144 0.99 0.32 12.30
CA ASN A 144 1.03 0.71 13.71
C ASN A 144 2.34 1.41 14.14
N CYS A 145 3.05 2.08 13.22
CA CYS A 145 4.18 2.94 13.56
C CYS A 145 3.71 4.33 14.03
N VAL A 146 4.50 4.95 14.91
CA VAL A 146 4.23 6.31 15.42
C VAL A 146 4.84 7.40 14.52
N LEU A 147 5.74 7.02 13.62
CA LEU A 147 6.37 7.90 12.63
C LEU A 147 5.31 8.62 11.79
N SER A 148 5.59 9.89 11.47
CA SER A 148 4.89 10.53 10.35
C SER A 148 5.30 9.82 9.06
N ALA A 149 4.35 9.15 8.39
CA ALA A 149 4.65 8.44 7.13
C ALA A 149 5.20 9.39 6.05
N SER A 150 4.86 10.69 6.10
CA SER A 150 5.40 11.71 5.17
C SER A 150 6.92 11.79 5.26
N ASP A 151 7.46 11.76 6.48
CA ASP A 151 8.89 11.92 6.72
C ASP A 151 9.62 10.68 6.22
N PHE A 152 9.01 9.51 6.40
CA PHE A 152 9.59 8.25 5.97
C PHE A 152 9.65 8.13 4.43
N LEU A 153 8.57 8.43 3.73
CA LEU A 153 8.48 8.25 2.28
C LEU A 153 9.35 9.22 1.48
N VAL A 154 9.50 10.46 1.96
CA VAL A 154 10.38 11.44 1.32
C VAL A 154 11.85 11.04 1.44
N ILE A 155 12.24 10.47 2.59
CA ILE A 155 13.64 10.06 2.83
C ILE A 155 14.04 8.90 1.93
N LEU A 156 13.17 7.91 1.70
CA LEU A 156 13.52 6.72 0.94
C LEU A 156 13.67 6.96 -0.56
N ASN A 157 12.96 7.95 -1.11
CA ASN A 157 12.97 8.27 -2.53
C ASN A 157 12.72 7.03 -3.43
N CYS A 158 11.97 6.03 -2.96
CA CYS A 158 11.70 4.76 -3.66
C CYS A 158 10.49 4.82 -4.61
N PHE A 159 10.23 6.00 -5.19
CA PHE A 159 9.03 6.29 -5.97
C PHE A 159 8.87 5.43 -7.24
N SER A 160 9.97 4.89 -7.78
CA SER A 160 9.98 4.13 -9.03
C SER A 160 10.09 2.61 -8.84
N THR A 161 9.99 2.11 -7.61
CA THR A 161 10.21 0.68 -7.31
C THR A 161 9.16 0.10 -6.38
N LEU A 162 8.59 0.93 -5.50
CA LEU A 162 7.66 0.46 -4.48
C LEU A 162 6.34 0.02 -5.11
N GLU A 163 6.02 -1.26 -5.00
CA GLU A 163 4.78 -1.87 -5.50
C GLU A 163 3.69 -1.95 -4.43
N SER A 164 4.08 -2.14 -3.17
CA SER A 164 3.14 -2.28 -2.05
C SER A 164 3.57 -1.47 -0.83
N ILE A 165 2.62 -0.72 -0.27
CA ILE A 165 2.82 0.03 0.95
C ILE A 165 1.71 -0.22 1.97
N ASN A 166 2.10 -0.53 3.20
CA ASN A 166 1.19 -0.68 4.32
C ASN A 166 1.44 0.42 5.37
N LEU A 167 0.44 1.27 5.56
CA LEU A 167 0.39 2.36 6.52
C LEU A 167 -0.73 2.16 7.55
N SER A 168 -1.29 0.96 7.67
CA SER A 168 -2.42 0.66 8.57
C SER A 168 -2.15 1.10 10.01
N GLY A 169 -3.19 1.59 10.69
CA GLY A 169 -3.10 2.05 12.08
C GLY A 169 -2.22 3.29 12.32
N SER A 170 -1.77 3.95 11.25
CA SER A 170 -1.04 5.22 11.36
C SER A 170 -1.97 6.35 11.80
N LYS A 171 -1.41 7.38 12.44
CA LYS A 171 -2.15 8.60 12.85
C LYS A 171 -2.28 9.62 11.70
N LEU A 172 -2.44 9.14 10.47
CA LEU A 172 -2.56 9.99 9.29
C LEU A 172 -3.91 10.70 9.29
N VAL A 173 -3.90 12.01 9.03
CA VAL A 173 -5.13 12.79 8.79
C VAL A 173 -5.48 12.81 7.30
N SER A 174 -4.46 12.80 6.45
CA SER A 174 -4.53 12.69 4.99
C SER A 174 -3.28 11.98 4.47
N LEU A 175 -3.33 11.50 3.22
CA LEU A 175 -2.15 10.97 2.54
C LEU A 175 -1.11 12.06 2.27
N PRO A 176 0.19 11.73 2.28
CA PRO A 176 1.22 12.69 1.92
C PRO A 176 1.11 13.08 0.44
N THR A 177 1.34 14.35 0.12
CA THR A 177 1.22 14.91 -1.24
C THR A 177 2.17 14.28 -2.26
N CYS A 178 3.23 13.61 -1.79
CA CYS A 178 4.16 12.88 -2.64
C CYS A 178 3.62 11.51 -3.09
N ILE A 179 2.47 11.03 -2.59
CA ILE A 179 1.95 9.68 -2.88
C ILE A 179 1.72 9.45 -4.39
N LYS A 180 1.36 10.50 -5.14
CA LYS A 180 1.20 10.44 -6.61
C LYS A 180 2.48 10.16 -7.38
N ARG A 181 3.65 10.36 -6.75
CA ARG A 181 4.95 10.12 -7.38
C ARG A 181 5.27 8.63 -7.47
N PHE A 182 4.60 7.78 -6.69
CA PHE A 182 4.84 6.34 -6.67
C PHE A 182 4.19 5.65 -7.88
N VAL A 183 4.81 5.79 -9.05
CA VAL A 183 4.23 5.32 -10.33
C VAL A 183 4.14 3.80 -10.42
N GLU A 184 4.95 3.05 -9.67
CA GLU A 184 4.90 1.58 -9.63
C GLU A 184 4.00 1.03 -8.52
N LEU A 185 3.41 1.89 -7.67
CA LEU A 185 2.61 1.43 -6.54
C LEU A 185 1.28 0.85 -7.01
N LYS A 186 1.08 -0.44 -6.74
CA LYS A 186 -0.12 -1.22 -7.07
C LYS A 186 -1.03 -1.37 -5.86
N ILE A 187 -0.48 -1.53 -4.66
CA ILE A 187 -1.25 -1.85 -3.46
C ILE A 187 -1.01 -0.80 -2.37
N LEU A 188 -2.08 -0.19 -1.88
CA LEU A 188 -2.07 0.76 -0.77
C LEU A 188 -2.96 0.26 0.38
N ILE A 189 -2.36 -0.02 1.53
CA ILE A 189 -3.04 -0.53 2.72
C ILE A 189 -3.05 0.56 3.81
N LEU A 190 -4.24 0.96 4.23
CA LEU A 190 -4.57 2.05 5.15
C LEU A 190 -5.56 1.60 6.25
N GLU A 191 -5.67 0.30 6.50
CA GLU A 191 -6.64 -0.27 7.46
C GLU A 191 -6.50 0.35 8.85
N SER A 192 -7.63 0.53 9.54
CA SER A 192 -7.72 1.06 10.90
C SER A 192 -7.01 2.42 11.09
N CYS A 193 -6.84 3.24 10.04
CA CYS A 193 -6.36 4.62 10.15
C CYS A 193 -7.46 5.54 10.69
N THR A 194 -7.69 5.48 12.01
CA THR A 194 -8.85 6.11 12.68
C THR A 194 -8.96 7.63 12.56
N GLN A 195 -7.88 8.34 12.20
CA GLN A 195 -7.85 9.80 12.05
C GLN A 195 -7.93 10.27 10.59
N LEU A 196 -7.82 9.35 9.63
CA LEU A 196 -7.82 9.65 8.21
C LEU A 196 -9.18 10.23 7.82
N ARG A 197 -9.19 11.46 7.30
CA ARG A 197 -10.43 12.16 6.92
C ARG A 197 -10.71 12.09 5.43
N GLU A 198 -9.65 12.04 4.63
CA GLU A 198 -9.76 12.08 3.17
C GLU A 198 -8.64 11.32 2.46
N ILE A 199 -9.00 10.75 1.30
CA ILE A 199 -8.08 10.16 0.32
C ILE A 199 -8.28 10.94 -0.98
N LEU A 200 -7.53 12.03 -1.17
CA LEU A 200 -7.72 12.95 -2.31
C LEU A 200 -6.88 12.58 -3.54
N GLU A 201 -5.65 12.15 -3.34
CA GLU A 201 -4.71 11.80 -4.43
C GLU A 201 -4.25 10.35 -4.28
N LEU A 202 -4.17 9.64 -5.40
CA LEU A 202 -3.62 8.30 -5.50
C LEU A 202 -2.57 8.25 -6.63
N PRO A 203 -1.62 7.30 -6.56
CA PRO A 203 -0.71 7.05 -7.67
C PRO A 203 -1.45 6.52 -8.91
N PRO A 204 -0.91 6.78 -10.12
CA PRO A 204 -1.64 6.56 -11.37
C PRO A 204 -1.90 5.09 -11.71
N ASN A 205 -1.01 4.17 -11.28
CA ASN A 205 -1.11 2.74 -11.57
C ASN A 205 -1.60 1.91 -10.38
N ILE A 206 -2.25 2.55 -9.40
CA ILE A 206 -2.80 1.85 -8.25
C ILE A 206 -3.85 0.82 -8.70
N GLU A 207 -3.75 -0.39 -8.17
CA GLU A 207 -4.63 -1.53 -8.45
C GLU A 207 -5.60 -1.78 -7.29
N GLU A 208 -5.12 -1.65 -6.05
CA GLU A 208 -5.87 -2.03 -4.84
C GLU A 208 -5.69 -1.01 -3.71
N VAL A 209 -6.81 -0.62 -3.08
CA VAL A 209 -6.81 0.26 -1.90
C VAL A 209 -7.61 -0.38 -0.77
N TYR A 210 -6.95 -0.69 0.33
CA TYR A 210 -7.57 -1.22 1.55
C TYR A 210 -7.63 -0.13 2.60
N ALA A 211 -8.81 0.37 2.92
CA ALA A 211 -9.03 1.42 3.91
C ALA A 211 -10.15 1.03 4.89
N SER A 212 -10.23 -0.26 5.23
CA SER A 212 -11.15 -0.77 6.24
C SER A 212 -10.96 -0.09 7.60
N GLU A 213 -12.02 0.01 8.38
CA GLU A 213 -12.04 0.58 9.74
C GLU A 213 -11.49 2.03 9.86
N CYS A 214 -11.43 2.78 8.75
CA CYS A 214 -11.09 4.20 8.76
C CYS A 214 -12.30 5.03 9.23
N MET A 215 -12.60 4.99 10.53
CA MET A 215 -13.82 5.55 11.13
C MET A 215 -14.03 7.06 10.90
N SER A 216 -12.95 7.82 10.67
CA SER A 216 -13.03 9.27 10.41
C SER A 216 -13.11 9.64 8.93
N LEU A 217 -13.04 8.66 8.01
CA LEU A 217 -12.97 8.91 6.58
C LEU A 217 -14.32 9.45 6.09
N GLU A 218 -14.28 10.67 5.55
CA GLU A 218 -15.45 11.40 5.07
C GLU A 218 -15.46 11.54 3.54
N SER A 219 -14.28 11.55 2.90
CA SER A 219 -14.15 11.81 1.46
C SER A 219 -13.16 10.87 0.77
N PHE A 220 -13.59 10.28 -0.35
CA PHE A 220 -12.73 9.56 -1.28
C PHE A 220 -13.25 9.78 -2.72
N PRO A 221 -12.78 10.84 -3.42
CA PRO A 221 -13.35 11.27 -4.69
C PRO A 221 -13.26 10.21 -5.80
N GLU A 222 -12.21 9.38 -5.83
CA GLU A 222 -12.06 8.35 -6.88
C GLU A 222 -13.14 7.28 -6.82
N VAL A 223 -13.65 6.94 -5.63
CA VAL A 223 -14.81 6.04 -5.47
C VAL A 223 -16.04 6.66 -6.12
N VAL A 224 -16.28 7.94 -5.88
CA VAL A 224 -17.41 8.69 -6.44
C VAL A 224 -17.27 8.79 -7.97
N LYS A 225 -16.09 9.17 -8.48
CA LYS A 225 -15.82 9.23 -9.91
C LYS A 225 -16.03 7.88 -10.59
N LYS A 226 -15.54 6.79 -9.99
CA LYS A 226 -15.60 5.44 -10.56
C LYS A 226 -17.02 4.88 -10.55
N TYR A 227 -17.68 4.88 -9.40
CA TYR A 227 -18.94 4.16 -9.22
C TYR A 227 -20.20 5.03 -9.40
N GLN A 228 -20.11 6.36 -9.27
CA GLN A 228 -21.25 7.27 -9.47
C GLN A 228 -21.24 8.00 -10.82
N TYR A 229 -20.08 8.22 -11.43
CA TYR A 229 -20.01 9.03 -12.67
C TYR A 229 -19.32 8.34 -13.85
N ASN A 230 -18.71 7.16 -13.64
CA ASN A 230 -17.83 6.51 -14.61
C ASN A 230 -16.79 7.46 -15.24
N LYS A 231 -16.15 8.27 -14.41
CA LYS A 231 -15.14 9.30 -14.78
C LYS A 231 -13.80 9.09 -14.06
N CYS A 232 -13.55 7.90 -13.51
CA CYS A 232 -12.29 7.62 -12.85
C CYS A 232 -11.19 7.41 -13.90
N GLU A 233 -10.08 8.12 -13.74
CA GLU A 233 -8.93 8.05 -14.67
C GLU A 233 -7.98 6.90 -14.31
N LEU A 234 -8.11 6.33 -13.10
CA LEU A 234 -7.31 5.20 -12.61
C LEU A 234 -7.81 3.88 -13.21
N ARG A 235 -7.35 3.57 -14.42
CA ARG A 235 -7.76 2.37 -15.17
C ARG A 235 -7.35 1.05 -14.52
N ALA A 236 -6.24 1.04 -13.79
CA ALA A 236 -5.73 -0.15 -13.11
C ALA A 236 -6.47 -0.45 -11.79
N LEU A 237 -7.11 0.56 -11.18
CA LEU A 237 -7.79 0.42 -9.91
C LEU A 237 -8.91 -0.61 -10.06
N SER A 238 -8.79 -1.73 -9.38
CA SER A 238 -9.71 -2.87 -9.49
C SER A 238 -10.41 -3.17 -8.16
N TRP A 239 -9.75 -2.94 -7.03
CA TRP A 239 -10.26 -3.26 -5.69
C TRP A 239 -10.23 -2.07 -4.74
N ILE A 240 -11.33 -1.89 -3.98
CA ILE A 240 -11.42 -0.89 -2.92
C ILE A 240 -12.17 -1.47 -1.72
N ASP A 241 -11.55 -1.48 -0.54
CA ASP A 241 -12.22 -1.83 0.71
C ASP A 241 -12.40 -0.61 1.62
N LEU A 242 -13.65 -0.26 1.92
CA LEU A 242 -14.05 0.82 2.82
C LEU A 242 -14.99 0.31 3.93
N SER A 243 -14.91 -0.98 4.24
CA SER A 243 -15.65 -1.59 5.35
C SER A 243 -15.41 -0.82 6.66
N GLY A 244 -16.44 -0.57 7.45
CA GLY A 244 -16.31 0.17 8.71
C GLY A 244 -16.01 1.68 8.61
N CYS A 245 -15.97 2.26 7.40
CA CYS A 245 -15.82 3.71 7.20
C CYS A 245 -17.14 4.47 7.46
N ASN A 246 -17.60 4.46 8.71
CA ASN A 246 -18.98 4.83 9.08
C ASN A 246 -19.40 6.28 8.76
N LYS A 247 -18.45 7.20 8.62
CA LYS A 247 -18.71 8.60 8.25
C LYS A 247 -18.81 8.82 6.74
N MET A 248 -18.40 7.84 5.96
CA MET A 248 -18.29 7.98 4.52
C MET A 248 -19.65 7.74 3.88
N HIS A 249 -20.13 8.73 3.14
CA HIS A 249 -21.42 8.65 2.45
C HIS A 249 -21.18 8.36 0.96
N VAL A 250 -21.11 7.07 0.58
CA VAL A 250 -21.11 6.70 -0.84
C VAL A 250 -22.54 6.51 -1.29
N ASN A 251 -23.02 7.41 -2.15
CA ASN A 251 -24.29 7.18 -2.83
C ASN A 251 -24.08 6.42 -4.15
N ILE A 252 -24.02 5.09 -4.09
CA ILE A 252 -23.93 4.23 -5.29
C ILE A 252 -25.28 4.19 -6.06
N GLY A 253 -26.37 4.71 -5.49
CA GLY A 253 -27.70 4.65 -6.10
C GLY A 253 -28.40 6.00 -6.14
N ASN A 254 -28.65 6.53 -7.33
CA ASN A 254 -29.92 7.19 -7.70
C ASN A 254 -29.94 7.72 -9.15
N HIS A 255 -28.80 7.85 -9.82
CA HIS A 255 -28.76 8.57 -11.12
C HIS A 255 -28.03 7.88 -12.29
N VAL A 256 -27.40 6.72 -12.09
CA VAL A 256 -26.71 6.04 -13.21
C VAL A 256 -27.52 4.84 -13.68
N THR A 257 -28.11 4.98 -14.86
CA THR A 257 -28.52 3.84 -15.67
C THR A 257 -27.27 3.06 -16.06
N ASN A 258 -27.00 1.98 -15.32
CA ASN A 258 -25.91 1.04 -15.57
C ASN A 258 -24.52 1.67 -15.34
N PRO A 259 -23.74 1.26 -14.31
CA PRO A 259 -22.31 1.57 -14.32
C PRO A 259 -21.74 0.95 -15.61
N SER A 260 -21.53 1.77 -16.63
CA SER A 260 -21.06 1.32 -17.92
C SER A 260 -19.68 0.72 -17.71
N LEU A 261 -19.59 -0.60 -17.89
CA LEU A 261 -18.35 -1.37 -18.04
C LEU A 261 -17.63 -0.99 -19.37
N ASP A 262 -17.58 0.31 -19.69
CA ASP A 262 -17.01 0.86 -20.90
C ASP A 262 -15.54 1.24 -20.60
N GLU A 263 -14.62 0.35 -20.96
CA GLU A 263 -13.61 0.62 -22.01
C GLU A 263 -12.71 -0.61 -22.23
N GLU A 264 -12.33 -0.80 -23.48
CA GLU A 264 -11.60 -1.90 -24.13
C GLU A 264 -10.21 -2.29 -23.55
N SER A 265 -9.82 -1.84 -22.37
CA SER A 265 -8.55 -2.28 -21.76
C SER A 265 -8.77 -3.54 -20.92
N SER A 266 -8.66 -4.69 -21.60
CA SER A 266 -8.24 -5.94 -20.94
C SER A 266 -9.18 -6.48 -19.87
N LEU A 267 -10.38 -6.95 -20.25
CA LEU A 267 -11.12 -7.99 -19.51
C LEU A 267 -10.39 -9.36 -19.53
N LYS A 268 -9.05 -9.36 -19.47
CA LYS A 268 -8.25 -10.54 -19.18
C LYS A 268 -8.13 -10.68 -17.66
N GLY A 269 -9.16 -11.25 -17.04
CA GLY A 269 -9.03 -11.91 -15.73
C GLY A 269 -9.35 -11.12 -14.46
N LEU A 270 -9.89 -9.89 -14.51
CA LEU A 270 -10.07 -9.07 -13.30
C LEU A 270 -11.44 -9.26 -12.63
N SER A 271 -11.45 -9.95 -11.50
CA SER A 271 -12.46 -9.82 -10.44
C SER A 271 -12.19 -8.53 -9.65
N GLY A 272 -12.71 -7.40 -10.13
CA GLY A 272 -12.70 -6.14 -9.39
C GLY A 272 -13.88 -6.04 -8.42
N GLY A 273 -13.75 -5.24 -7.36
CA GLY A 273 -14.77 -5.13 -6.33
C GLY A 273 -14.68 -3.84 -5.52
N ILE A 274 -15.79 -3.51 -4.84
CA ILE A 274 -15.81 -2.48 -3.82
C ILE A 274 -16.62 -2.95 -2.62
N ILE A 275 -16.07 -2.73 -1.42
CA ILE A 275 -16.80 -2.82 -0.16
C ILE A 275 -17.05 -1.39 0.32
N ILE A 276 -18.31 -1.01 0.51
CA ILE A 276 -18.70 0.31 1.00
C ILE A 276 -19.50 0.21 2.30
N PRO A 277 -19.44 1.25 3.17
CA PRO A 277 -20.33 1.33 4.32
C PRO A 277 -21.78 1.49 3.85
N GLY A 278 -22.69 0.67 4.38
CA GLY A 278 -24.10 0.73 4.04
C GLY A 278 -24.86 -0.51 4.49
N ASN A 279 -26.19 -0.41 4.56
CA ASN A 279 -27.07 -1.49 4.98
C ASN A 279 -28.24 -1.73 4.01
N ARG A 280 -28.15 -1.19 2.79
CA ARG A 280 -29.19 -1.29 1.75
C ARG A 280 -28.57 -1.71 0.43
N LEU A 281 -29.25 -2.62 -0.25
CA LEU A 281 -28.95 -2.93 -1.65
C LEU A 281 -29.27 -1.71 -2.53
N PRO A 282 -28.40 -1.36 -3.49
CA PRO A 282 -28.71 -0.31 -4.47
C PRO A 282 -29.97 -0.63 -5.28
N ASP A 283 -30.74 0.41 -5.63
CA ASP A 283 -32.08 0.18 -6.16
C ASP A 283 -32.15 -0.42 -7.57
N TRP A 284 -31.05 -0.33 -8.31
CA TRP A 284 -30.92 -0.86 -9.66
C TRP A 284 -30.69 -2.39 -9.71
N PHE A 285 -30.54 -3.08 -8.58
CA PHE A 285 -30.56 -4.54 -8.53
C PHE A 285 -32.00 -5.06 -8.65
N ASN A 286 -32.31 -5.64 -9.82
CA ASN A 286 -33.63 -6.19 -10.13
C ASN A 286 -33.92 -7.51 -9.41
N HIS A 287 -32.90 -8.29 -9.08
CA HIS A 287 -33.03 -9.53 -8.33
C HIS A 287 -32.54 -9.30 -6.90
N ARG A 288 -33.45 -9.42 -5.93
CA ARG A 288 -33.17 -9.24 -4.49
C ARG A 288 -33.67 -10.46 -3.72
N LYS A 289 -32.87 -10.94 -2.76
CA LYS A 289 -33.21 -12.11 -1.94
C LYS A 289 -32.67 -11.92 -0.51
N GLU A 290 -33.56 -11.74 0.46
CA GLU A 290 -33.20 -11.59 1.87
C GLU A 290 -33.12 -12.96 2.57
N SER A 291 -32.15 -13.12 3.49
CA SER A 291 -31.93 -14.36 4.26
C SER A 291 -31.83 -14.08 5.75
N LEU A 292 -32.46 -14.93 6.55
CA LEU A 292 -32.29 -14.95 8.01
C LEU A 292 -31.38 -16.09 8.49
N ASN A 293 -31.08 -17.10 7.66
CA ASN A 293 -30.25 -18.26 8.01
C ASN A 293 -29.65 -18.96 6.75
N ASN A 294 -28.44 -19.51 6.92
CA ASN A 294 -27.61 -20.37 6.05
C ASN A 294 -26.44 -19.71 5.28
N ASP A 295 -25.33 -20.45 5.27
CA ASP A 295 -23.97 -20.10 4.81
C ASP A 295 -23.78 -20.03 3.28
N SER A 296 -24.82 -20.29 2.48
CA SER A 296 -24.77 -20.15 1.01
C SER A 296 -26.15 -19.96 0.40
N ARG A 297 -26.23 -19.21 -0.71
CA ARG A 297 -27.48 -18.94 -1.45
C ARG A 297 -27.27 -19.03 -2.96
N GLU A 298 -28.12 -19.83 -3.60
CA GLU A 298 -28.22 -19.88 -5.06
C GLU A 298 -29.19 -18.80 -5.57
N ILE A 299 -28.77 -18.11 -6.63
CA ILE A 299 -29.57 -17.18 -7.43
C ILE A 299 -29.61 -17.73 -8.86
N ASN A 300 -30.79 -18.20 -9.28
CA ASN A 300 -30.99 -18.63 -10.65
C ASN A 300 -31.30 -17.41 -11.51
N ILE A 301 -30.47 -17.17 -12.51
CA ILE A 301 -30.65 -16.10 -13.50
C ILE A 301 -31.00 -16.77 -14.82
N ASP A 302 -32.21 -16.52 -15.33
CA ASP A 302 -32.58 -16.94 -16.68
C ASP A 302 -31.82 -16.08 -17.69
N VAL A 303 -30.73 -16.63 -18.22
CA VAL A 303 -29.89 -15.93 -19.18
C VAL A 303 -30.52 -16.04 -20.58
N PRO A 304 -30.79 -14.93 -21.28
CA PRO A 304 -31.26 -14.98 -22.66
C PRO A 304 -30.26 -15.73 -23.56
N LEU A 305 -30.74 -16.41 -24.61
CA LEU A 305 -29.98 -17.24 -25.55
C LEU A 305 -28.80 -16.53 -26.27
N TYR A 306 -28.56 -15.24 -26.02
CA TYR A 306 -27.48 -14.44 -26.60
C TYR A 306 -26.34 -14.19 -25.60
N LEU A 307 -25.73 -15.27 -25.10
CA LEU A 307 -24.57 -15.24 -24.20
C LEU A 307 -23.42 -14.37 -24.73
N GLY A 308 -23.24 -14.27 -26.05
CA GLY A 308 -22.19 -13.45 -26.68
C GLY A 308 -22.33 -11.92 -26.52
N LYS A 309 -23.40 -11.42 -25.89
CA LYS A 309 -23.59 -9.98 -25.61
C LYS A 309 -23.46 -9.63 -24.13
N ILE A 310 -23.29 -10.60 -23.24
CA ILE A 310 -23.19 -10.36 -21.80
C ILE A 310 -21.76 -9.94 -21.49
N ARG A 311 -21.59 -8.71 -21.00
CA ARG A 311 -20.29 -8.15 -20.64
C ARG A 311 -19.83 -8.54 -19.22
N GLY A 312 -20.77 -8.82 -18.32
CA GLY A 312 -20.50 -9.20 -16.95
C GLY A 312 -21.79 -9.35 -16.13
N ILE A 313 -21.68 -9.93 -14.94
CA ILE A 313 -22.78 -10.08 -13.98
C ILE A 313 -22.36 -9.40 -12.67
N PRO A 314 -22.97 -8.27 -12.27
CA PRO A 314 -22.68 -7.64 -11.00
C PRO A 314 -23.33 -8.41 -9.85
N PHE A 315 -22.58 -8.63 -8.77
CA PHE A 315 -23.08 -9.18 -7.51
C PHE A 315 -22.97 -8.12 -6.41
N CYS A 316 -23.98 -8.06 -5.54
CA CYS A 316 -23.95 -7.22 -4.36
C CYS A 316 -24.51 -8.02 -3.18
N ALA A 317 -23.78 -7.99 -2.07
CA ALA A 317 -24.18 -8.58 -0.81
C ALA A 317 -24.17 -7.49 0.26
N VAL A 318 -25.18 -7.49 1.13
CA VAL A 318 -25.19 -6.69 2.35
C VAL A 318 -24.92 -7.65 3.49
N ILE A 319 -23.76 -7.50 4.13
CA ILE A 319 -23.36 -8.32 5.27
C ILE A 319 -23.65 -7.51 6.54
N GLY A 320 -24.41 -8.10 7.46
CA GLY A 320 -24.57 -7.54 8.79
C GLY A 320 -23.29 -7.63 9.61
N PRO A 321 -23.20 -6.94 10.77
CA PRO A 321 -22.06 -7.07 11.66
C PRO A 321 -21.90 -8.54 12.08
N VAL A 322 -20.74 -9.13 11.75
CA VAL A 322 -20.37 -10.46 12.23
C VAL A 322 -20.06 -10.30 13.72
N VAL A 323 -20.90 -10.90 14.58
CA VAL A 323 -20.61 -11.01 16.01
C VAL A 323 -19.60 -12.15 16.17
N ALA A 324 -18.33 -11.91 15.86
CA ALA A 324 -17.26 -12.85 16.11
C ALA A 324 -16.04 -12.14 16.74
N ASN A 325 -15.23 -12.92 17.46
CA ASN A 325 -14.01 -12.42 18.10
C ASN A 325 -13.15 -11.67 17.07
N PRO A 326 -12.42 -10.61 17.45
CA PRO A 326 -11.50 -9.90 16.55
C PRO A 326 -10.33 -10.77 16.01
N ALA A 327 -10.26 -12.05 16.39
CA ALA A 327 -9.34 -13.06 15.84
C ALA A 327 -10.00 -13.99 14.81
N ASP A 328 -11.32 -13.93 14.64
CA ASP A 328 -12.09 -14.75 13.71
C ASP A 328 -12.35 -13.97 12.42
N TRP A 329 -11.73 -14.47 11.34
CA TRP A 329 -11.93 -14.21 9.90
C TRP A 329 -12.96 -13.15 9.47
N VAL A 330 -12.52 -12.29 8.54
CA VAL A 330 -13.41 -11.59 7.59
C VAL A 330 -14.33 -12.64 6.93
N PRO A 331 -15.64 -12.42 6.84
CA PRO A 331 -16.53 -13.38 6.19
C PRO A 331 -16.13 -13.51 4.72
N ASN A 332 -15.45 -14.60 4.37
CA ASN A 332 -15.14 -14.97 3.00
C ASN A 332 -16.45 -15.18 2.23
N ILE A 333 -16.90 -14.18 1.49
CA ILE A 333 -18.03 -14.38 0.58
C ILE A 333 -17.50 -15.04 -0.67
N GLY A 334 -17.88 -16.30 -0.86
CA GLY A 334 -17.73 -17.02 -2.11
C GLY A 334 -18.90 -16.75 -3.06
N VAL A 335 -18.63 -16.35 -4.30
CA VAL A 335 -19.61 -16.42 -5.39
C VAL A 335 -19.21 -17.56 -6.33
N GLU A 336 -20.09 -18.55 -6.47
CA GLU A 336 -19.93 -19.66 -7.41
C GLU A 336 -20.94 -19.50 -8.55
N ILE A 337 -20.46 -19.41 -9.79
CA ILE A 337 -21.32 -19.35 -10.98
C ILE A 337 -21.32 -20.74 -11.63
N VAL A 338 -22.49 -21.38 -11.67
CA VAL A 338 -22.70 -22.69 -12.31
C VAL A 338 -23.51 -22.50 -13.59
N GLY A 339 -22.90 -22.73 -14.74
CA GLY A 339 -23.57 -22.73 -16.03
C GLY A 339 -23.67 -24.14 -16.62
N TYR A 340 -24.76 -24.47 -17.30
CA TYR A 340 -24.87 -25.72 -18.06
C TYR A 340 -23.81 -25.74 -19.18
N GLY A 341 -22.68 -26.42 -18.94
CA GLY A 341 -21.58 -26.59 -19.91
C GLY A 341 -20.39 -25.63 -19.78
N VAL A 342 -20.27 -24.83 -18.72
CA VAL A 342 -19.13 -23.91 -18.49
C VAL A 342 -18.41 -24.23 -17.18
N GLN A 343 -17.09 -23.98 -17.11
CA GLN A 343 -16.27 -24.13 -15.91
C GLN A 343 -16.84 -23.34 -14.71
N VAL A 344 -16.80 -23.96 -13.54
CA VAL A 344 -17.12 -23.33 -12.26
C VAL A 344 -16.10 -22.22 -12.01
N VAL A 345 -16.58 -20.98 -11.83
CA VAL A 345 -15.75 -19.86 -11.40
C VAL A 345 -16.13 -19.50 -9.96
N ARG A 346 -15.12 -19.52 -9.08
CA ARG A 346 -15.27 -19.12 -7.67
C ARG A 346 -14.56 -17.79 -7.46
N PHE A 347 -15.30 -16.81 -6.95
CA PHE A 347 -14.76 -15.54 -6.50
C PHE A 347 -14.80 -15.51 -4.98
N GLN A 348 -13.68 -15.18 -4.35
CA GLN A 348 -13.59 -15.00 -2.91
C GLN A 348 -13.44 -13.50 -2.66
N LEU A 349 -14.46 -12.88 -2.06
CA LEU A 349 -14.36 -11.51 -1.56
C LEU A 349 -13.63 -11.62 -0.22
N ILE A 350 -12.37 -11.16 -0.20
CA ILE A 350 -11.47 -11.19 0.96
C ILE A 350 -11.85 -10.10 1.95
#